data_AF-A0A7K4IBU4-F1
#
_entry.id   AF-A0A7K4IBU4-F1
#
_cell.length_a   1.000
_cell.length_b   1.000
_cell.length_c   1.000
_cell.angle_alpha   90.00
_cell.angle_beta   90.00
_cell.angle_gamma   90.00
#
_symmetry.space_group_name_H-M   'P 1'
#
loop_
_entity.id
_entity.type
_entity.pdbx_description
1 polymer ?
#
loop_
_entity_poly.entity_id
_entity_poly.type
_entity_poly.pdbx_seq_one_letter_code
_entity_poly.pdbx_strand_id
1 'polypeptide(L)'
;MDNTTRITLALFALMIIGAAIPMVAADGNRIQYKHTAGVVTLETDDLSIRITGVGEVPHFHWWDPNATNTDYHVMFVKLFEANDTNGDGAFTKDTDRMIGPPFVLPTADWEFSGFKVDEIDGNATAVHFNFTRTENYIPRPGGAGGAYGSLPHLDPFDVTVQIRVHIDLTKANEMKFDLIISGWDWTYDTSLLVFQFTVTQSDHGQNQGTQKPGGFYQESTKFKFGNGYMEYEPVALAAQNQIEVKASHGEGTGAEAGESVYLAFENFGNETLVYDPTLGIESTGSALPLDANTLMVVGGVAVVIAVIAIVKHRR
;
A
#
# COMPACT_ATOMS: atom_id res chain seq x y z
N MET A 1 19.15 -5.50 -49.20
CA MET A 1 17.82 -4.89 -49.01
C MET A 1 16.93 -6.00 -48.53
N ASP A 2 16.60 -6.02 -47.24
CA ASP A 2 15.62 -6.96 -46.70
C ASP A 2 14.81 -6.22 -45.64
N ASN A 3 13.56 -5.93 -46.00
CA ASN A 3 12.47 -5.57 -45.10
C ASN A 3 11.80 -6.92 -44.82
N THR A 4 11.40 -7.31 -43.62
CA THR A 4 10.32 -6.64 -42.90
C THR A 4 10.22 -7.21 -41.47
N THR A 5 9.90 -6.31 -40.57
CA THR A 5 9.81 -6.38 -39.12
C THR A 5 8.49 -7.01 -38.61
N ARG A 6 8.52 -7.45 -37.34
CA ARG A 6 7.43 -7.50 -36.32
C ARG A 6 6.68 -8.84 -36.12
N ILE A 7 6.82 -9.41 -34.92
CA ILE A 7 5.87 -9.44 -33.79
C ILE A 7 6.33 -10.61 -32.89
N THR A 8 6.95 -10.32 -31.75
CA THR A 8 7.20 -11.32 -30.70
C THR A 8 6.17 -11.07 -29.60
N LEU A 9 5.06 -11.81 -29.66
CA LEU A 9 4.02 -11.81 -28.65
C LEU A 9 4.44 -12.79 -27.54
N ALA A 10 4.31 -12.34 -26.30
CA ALA A 10 4.65 -13.07 -25.09
C ALA A 10 3.91 -14.41 -24.99
N LEU A 11 4.66 -15.47 -24.71
CA LEU A 11 4.15 -16.79 -24.36
C LEU A 11 4.94 -17.27 -23.15
N PHE A 12 4.51 -16.88 -21.97
CA PHE A 12 4.88 -17.55 -20.72
C PHE A 12 3.67 -18.30 -20.21
N ALA A 13 3.58 -19.57 -20.58
CA ALA A 13 2.67 -20.54 -19.97
C ALA A 13 3.46 -21.25 -18.85
N LEU A 14 3.21 -20.86 -17.60
CA LEU A 14 3.76 -21.55 -16.43
C LEU A 14 2.75 -22.63 -16.00
N MET A 15 3.06 -23.90 -16.31
CA MET A 15 2.32 -25.06 -15.80
C MET A 15 2.60 -25.25 -14.31
N ILE A 16 1.59 -25.06 -13.46
CA ILE A 16 1.64 -25.39 -12.03
C ILE A 16 1.06 -26.80 -11.86
N ILE A 17 1.90 -27.74 -11.44
CA ILE A 17 1.46 -29.06 -10.95
C ILE A 17 0.92 -28.88 -9.53
N GLY A 18 -0.39 -29.06 -9.37
CA GLY A 18 -1.05 -29.08 -8.07
C GLY A 18 -0.64 -30.29 -7.25
N ALA A 19 0.22 -30.09 -6.26
CA ALA A 19 0.37 -31.02 -5.14
C ALA A 19 -0.55 -30.54 -4.00
N ALA A 20 -1.65 -31.24 -3.76
CA ALA A 20 -2.43 -31.09 -2.54
C ALA A 20 -1.60 -31.67 -1.38
N ILE A 21 -1.09 -30.80 -0.52
CA ILE A 21 -0.37 -31.19 0.70
C ILE A 21 -1.22 -30.72 1.89
N PRO A 22 -1.41 -31.57 2.92
CA PRO A 22 -2.34 -31.30 4.01
C PRO A 22 -1.97 -30.03 4.78
N MET A 23 -3.00 -29.23 5.09
CA MET A 23 -2.92 -28.07 5.96
C MET A 23 -2.73 -28.55 7.41
N VAL A 24 -1.69 -28.08 8.09
CA VAL A 24 -1.56 -28.28 9.53
C VAL A 24 -2.36 -27.20 10.22
N ALA A 25 -3.41 -27.63 10.91
CA ALA A 25 -4.39 -26.77 11.51
C ALA A 25 -4.16 -26.82 13.04
N ALA A 26 -3.71 -25.73 13.66
CA ALA A 26 -3.67 -25.58 15.12
C ALA A 26 -4.92 -24.83 15.58
N ASP A 27 -5.76 -25.42 16.44
CA ASP A 27 -7.03 -24.84 16.88
C ASP A 27 -6.82 -23.57 17.73
N GLY A 28 -7.52 -22.49 17.37
CA GLY A 28 -7.56 -21.19 18.06
C GLY A 28 -7.09 -20.04 17.15
N ASN A 29 -8.00 -19.13 16.75
CA ASN A 29 -7.75 -17.94 15.90
C ASN A 29 -6.70 -18.16 14.79
N ARG A 30 -7.07 -18.94 13.78
CA ARG A 30 -6.14 -19.45 12.78
C ARG A 30 -5.78 -18.38 11.75
N ILE A 31 -4.65 -17.72 11.96
CA ILE A 31 -3.88 -17.23 10.82
C ILE A 31 -3.42 -18.45 10.02
N GLN A 32 -3.85 -18.55 8.77
CA GLN A 32 -3.27 -19.51 7.84
C GLN A 32 -2.16 -18.82 7.06
N TYR A 33 -0.93 -19.27 7.28
CA TYR A 33 0.25 -18.84 6.54
C TYR A 33 0.64 -19.89 5.52
N LYS A 34 0.73 -19.48 4.25
CA LYS A 34 1.28 -20.31 3.19
C LYS A 34 2.32 -19.54 2.41
N HIS A 35 3.52 -20.12 2.28
CA HIS A 35 4.55 -19.65 1.36
C HIS A 35 4.78 -20.70 0.28
N THR A 36 4.59 -20.33 -0.97
CA THR A 36 4.89 -21.21 -2.11
C THR A 36 5.29 -20.36 -3.32
N ALA A 37 6.47 -20.62 -3.88
CA ALA A 37 6.91 -20.09 -5.17
C ALA A 37 6.72 -18.57 -5.35
N GLY A 38 7.08 -17.78 -4.34
CA GLY A 38 6.94 -16.32 -4.44
C GLY A 38 5.57 -15.78 -4.16
N VAL A 39 4.67 -16.59 -3.64
CA VAL A 39 3.36 -16.14 -3.16
C VAL A 39 3.29 -16.43 -1.69
N VAL A 40 2.85 -15.42 -0.95
CA VAL A 40 2.45 -15.54 0.44
C VAL A 40 0.96 -15.28 0.51
N THR A 41 0.27 -16.15 1.21
CA THR A 41 -1.11 -15.93 1.59
C THR A 41 -1.18 -15.90 3.11
N LEU A 42 -1.80 -14.84 3.61
CA LEU A 42 -2.23 -14.66 4.97
C LEU A 42 -3.76 -14.72 4.96
N GLU A 43 -4.36 -15.63 5.70
CA GLU A 43 -5.82 -15.70 5.81
C GLU A 43 -6.20 -15.66 7.28
N THR A 44 -7.16 -14.79 7.59
CA THR A 44 -7.81 -14.60 8.89
C THR A 44 -9.32 -14.81 8.71
N ASP A 45 -10.08 -14.82 9.80
CA ASP A 45 -11.54 -15.00 9.73
C ASP A 45 -12.26 -13.83 9.00
N ASP A 46 -11.68 -12.64 9.03
CA ASP A 46 -12.29 -11.41 8.48
C ASP A 46 -11.62 -10.90 7.20
N LEU A 47 -10.39 -11.33 6.94
CA LEU A 47 -9.58 -10.83 5.82
C LEU A 47 -8.59 -11.88 5.34
N SER A 48 -8.56 -12.06 4.03
CA SER A 48 -7.52 -12.80 3.36
C SER A 48 -6.70 -11.87 2.49
N ILE A 49 -5.38 -11.94 2.65
CA ILE A 49 -4.41 -11.17 1.90
C ILE A 49 -3.49 -12.13 1.18
N ARG A 50 -3.37 -11.95 -0.13
CA ARG A 50 -2.33 -12.58 -0.92
C ARG A 50 -1.33 -11.52 -1.37
N ILE A 51 -0.07 -11.79 -1.06
CA ILE A 51 1.09 -10.98 -1.42
C ILE A 51 1.98 -11.82 -2.31
N THR A 52 2.28 -11.36 -3.51
CA THR A 52 3.25 -12.00 -4.41
C THR A 52 4.61 -11.34 -4.21
N GLY A 53 5.61 -12.07 -3.69
CA GLY A 53 6.89 -11.55 -3.21
C GLY A 53 8.15 -12.39 -3.50
N VAL A 54 8.21 -13.20 -4.58
CA VAL A 54 9.53 -13.61 -5.14
C VAL A 54 9.58 -13.24 -6.60
N GLY A 55 10.41 -12.25 -6.93
CA GLY A 55 10.60 -11.75 -8.30
C GLY A 55 9.46 -10.84 -8.82
N GLU A 56 8.47 -10.49 -7.98
CA GLU A 56 7.27 -9.74 -8.36
C GLU A 56 7.02 -8.52 -7.45
N VAL A 57 6.21 -7.57 -7.94
CA VAL A 57 5.80 -6.28 -7.31
C VAL A 57 5.04 -6.47 -6.00
N PRO A 58 5.11 -5.50 -5.06
CA PRO A 58 4.08 -5.31 -4.06
C PRO A 58 2.70 -5.21 -4.71
N HIS A 59 1.94 -6.30 -4.60
CA HIS A 59 0.58 -6.43 -5.08
C HIS A 59 -0.25 -6.96 -3.92
N PHE A 60 -1.20 -6.15 -3.49
CA PHE A 60 -2.10 -6.49 -2.41
C PHE A 60 -3.38 -7.00 -3.04
N HIS A 61 -3.68 -8.25 -2.75
CA HIS A 61 -4.91 -8.89 -3.18
C HIS A 61 -5.71 -9.20 -1.91
N TRP A 62 -6.89 -8.60 -1.75
CA TRP A 62 -7.75 -8.81 -0.59
C TRP A 62 -9.21 -9.10 -0.96
N TRP A 63 -9.86 -9.90 -0.13
CA TRP A 63 -11.28 -10.23 -0.25
C TRP A 63 -11.90 -10.52 1.12
N ASP A 64 -13.22 -10.42 1.18
CA ASP A 64 -14.01 -10.83 2.35
C ASP A 64 -14.17 -12.37 2.30
N PRO A 65 -13.64 -13.13 3.28
CA PRO A 65 -13.76 -14.58 3.30
C PRO A 65 -15.21 -15.08 3.27
N ASN A 66 -16.16 -14.24 3.68
CA ASN A 66 -17.59 -14.55 3.72
C ASN A 66 -18.35 -14.09 2.46
N ALA A 67 -17.70 -13.31 1.58
CA ALA A 67 -18.27 -12.83 0.33
C ALA A 67 -17.31 -13.06 -0.86
N THR A 68 -17.14 -14.33 -1.21
CA THR A 68 -16.12 -14.83 -2.16
C THR A 68 -16.48 -14.65 -3.65
N ASN A 69 -17.16 -13.57 -4.03
CA ASN A 69 -17.48 -13.32 -5.44
C ASN A 69 -16.50 -12.35 -6.10
N THR A 70 -15.88 -11.47 -5.31
CA THR A 70 -15.08 -10.38 -5.83
C THR A 70 -13.81 -10.22 -5.00
N ASP A 71 -12.70 -10.15 -5.72
CA ASP A 71 -11.39 -9.88 -5.17
C ASP A 71 -10.96 -8.47 -5.59
N TYR A 72 -10.32 -7.75 -4.69
CA TYR A 72 -9.77 -6.43 -4.95
C TYR A 72 -8.25 -6.47 -4.95
N HIS A 73 -7.68 -5.60 -5.79
CA HIS A 73 -6.27 -5.58 -6.08
C HIS A 73 -5.74 -4.14 -6.03
N VAL A 74 -4.68 -3.92 -5.27
CA VAL A 74 -3.92 -2.65 -5.20
C VAL A 74 -2.54 -2.92 -5.77
N MET A 75 -2.20 -2.13 -6.77
CA MET A 75 -0.88 -2.12 -7.38
C MET A 75 -0.29 -0.72 -7.31
N PHE A 76 0.92 -0.62 -6.76
CA PHE A 76 1.66 0.64 -6.77
C PHE A 76 2.28 0.85 -8.14
N VAL A 77 2.03 2.00 -8.75
CA VAL A 77 2.37 2.24 -10.16
C VAL A 77 3.63 3.08 -10.30
N LYS A 78 3.66 4.25 -9.66
CA LYS A 78 4.75 5.22 -9.84
C LYS A 78 4.72 6.35 -8.81
N LEU A 79 5.87 6.98 -8.67
CA LEU A 79 6.06 8.29 -8.06
C LEU A 79 6.37 9.30 -9.16
N PHE A 80 5.87 10.52 -9.06
CA PHE A 80 6.26 11.60 -9.97
C PHE A 80 6.09 12.98 -9.33
N GLU A 81 6.91 13.93 -9.75
CA GLU A 81 6.72 15.33 -9.39
C GLU A 81 5.64 15.95 -10.29
N ALA A 82 4.80 16.81 -9.73
CA ALA A 82 3.75 17.50 -10.48
C ALA A 82 3.64 18.97 -10.07
N ASN A 83 3.26 19.81 -11.03
CA ASN A 83 2.86 21.18 -10.75
C ASN A 83 1.38 21.20 -10.39
N ASP A 84 1.07 21.73 -9.21
CA ASP A 84 -0.27 22.09 -8.80
C ASP A 84 -0.71 23.38 -9.53
N THR A 85 -1.50 23.21 -10.58
CA THR A 85 -1.85 24.29 -11.51
C THR A 85 -3.03 25.12 -11.00
N ASN A 86 -3.90 24.52 -10.19
CA ASN A 86 -5.05 25.20 -9.60
C ASN A 86 -4.84 25.61 -8.13
N GLY A 87 -3.74 25.18 -7.51
CA GLY A 87 -3.35 25.54 -6.14
C GLY A 87 -4.19 24.85 -5.08
N ASP A 88 -4.82 23.71 -5.40
CA ASP A 88 -5.68 22.99 -4.47
C ASP A 88 -4.95 21.95 -3.61
N GLY A 89 -3.67 21.70 -3.89
CA GLY A 89 -2.77 20.76 -3.21
C GLY A 89 -2.99 19.28 -3.58
N ALA A 90 -3.99 18.97 -4.41
CA ALA A 90 -4.22 17.64 -4.96
C ALA A 90 -3.65 17.55 -6.39
N PHE A 91 -3.47 16.32 -6.89
CA PHE A 91 -3.14 16.10 -8.30
C PHE A 91 -4.39 15.69 -9.08
N THR A 92 -4.73 16.42 -10.14
CA THR A 92 -5.81 16.10 -11.07
C THR A 92 -5.25 15.98 -12.48
N LYS A 93 -5.28 14.77 -13.06
CA LYS A 93 -4.67 14.41 -14.35
C LYS A 93 -4.89 15.42 -15.50
N ASP A 94 -6.09 15.98 -15.62
CA ASP A 94 -6.45 16.90 -16.72
C ASP A 94 -6.26 18.38 -16.38
N THR A 95 -5.92 18.71 -15.13
CA THR A 95 -5.69 20.08 -14.64
C THR A 95 -4.21 20.34 -14.38
N ASP A 96 -3.54 19.37 -13.75
CA ASP A 96 -2.16 19.46 -13.31
C ASP A 96 -1.20 18.81 -14.28
N ARG A 97 0.08 19.12 -14.12
CA ARG A 97 1.11 18.69 -15.06
C ARG A 97 2.22 17.94 -14.37
N MET A 98 2.47 16.70 -14.81
CA MET A 98 3.66 15.94 -14.43
C MET A 98 4.94 16.66 -14.89
N ILE A 99 5.90 16.76 -13.98
CA ILE A 99 7.23 17.32 -14.18
C ILE A 99 8.22 16.17 -14.33
N GLY A 100 8.97 16.18 -15.43
CA GLY A 100 9.95 15.13 -15.70
C GLY A 100 9.33 13.76 -16.03
N PRO A 101 10.14 12.71 -16.10
CA PRO A 101 9.66 11.33 -16.22
C PRO A 101 9.16 10.80 -14.87
N PRO A 102 8.17 9.91 -14.81
CA PRO A 102 7.81 9.27 -13.56
C PRO A 102 8.91 8.30 -13.10
N PHE A 103 9.11 8.20 -11.78
CA PHE A 103 9.78 7.06 -11.16
C PHE A 103 8.79 5.89 -11.15
N VAL A 104 8.87 5.05 -12.19
CA VAL A 104 8.00 3.88 -12.31
C VAL A 104 8.37 2.90 -11.21
N LEU A 105 7.39 2.52 -10.40
CA LEU A 105 7.56 1.45 -9.44
C LEU A 105 7.50 0.15 -10.24
N PRO A 106 8.63 -0.54 -10.41
CA PRO A 106 8.71 -1.63 -11.35
C PRO A 106 8.07 -2.85 -10.75
N THR A 107 7.70 -3.72 -11.67
CA THR A 107 7.00 -4.95 -11.37
C THR A 107 7.92 -6.08 -10.87
N ALA A 108 9.14 -5.75 -10.43
CA ALA A 108 10.17 -6.69 -9.98
C ALA A 108 11.25 -5.96 -9.14
N ASP A 109 12.17 -6.73 -8.57
CA ASP A 109 13.40 -6.26 -7.89
C ASP A 109 13.18 -5.45 -6.59
N TRP A 110 12.12 -5.77 -5.84
CA TRP A 110 11.94 -5.30 -4.47
C TRP A 110 12.65 -6.23 -3.48
N GLU A 111 13.34 -5.64 -2.50
CA GLU A 111 13.85 -6.37 -1.34
C GLU A 111 12.72 -6.61 -0.35
N PHE A 112 12.45 -7.89 -0.04
CA PHE A 112 11.40 -8.29 0.88
C PHE A 112 11.99 -8.70 2.24
N SER A 113 11.50 -8.11 3.33
CA SER A 113 12.05 -8.38 4.67
C SER A 113 11.77 -9.78 5.22
N GLY A 114 10.82 -10.51 4.62
CA GLY A 114 10.18 -11.63 5.30
C GLY A 114 9.10 -11.18 6.29
N PHE A 115 8.29 -12.12 6.76
CA PHE A 115 7.27 -11.87 7.77
C PHE A 115 7.86 -11.92 9.16
N LYS A 116 7.40 -11.01 10.00
CA LYS A 116 7.60 -11.01 11.45
C LYS A 116 6.22 -11.08 12.11
N VAL A 117 6.05 -12.06 12.99
CA VAL A 117 4.83 -12.25 13.78
C VAL A 117 5.10 -11.82 15.21
N ASP A 118 4.22 -10.98 15.76
CA ASP A 118 4.24 -10.64 17.18
C ASP A 118 3.26 -11.56 17.91
N GLU A 119 3.70 -12.12 19.04
CA GLU A 119 2.93 -13.10 19.83
C GLU A 119 2.74 -12.64 21.28
N ILE A 120 1.56 -12.89 21.83
CA ILE A 120 1.24 -12.74 23.26
C ILE A 120 0.69 -14.09 23.74
N ASP A 121 1.33 -14.67 24.76
CA ASP A 121 0.98 -15.98 25.33
C ASP A 121 0.90 -17.11 24.29
N GLY A 122 1.75 -17.05 23.25
CA GLY A 122 1.79 -18.03 22.15
C GLY A 122 0.71 -17.84 21.10
N ASN A 123 -0.12 -16.79 21.20
CA ASN A 123 -1.08 -16.40 20.19
C ASN A 123 -0.53 -15.24 19.36
N ALA A 124 -0.61 -15.35 18.04
CA ALA A 124 -0.25 -14.25 17.16
C ALA A 124 -1.21 -13.06 17.33
N THR A 125 -0.64 -11.86 17.39
CA THR A 125 -1.36 -10.59 17.63
C THR A 125 -1.13 -9.57 16.52
N ALA A 126 0.00 -9.63 15.84
CA ALA A 126 0.25 -8.83 14.65
C ALA A 126 1.19 -9.52 13.66
N VAL A 127 1.11 -9.09 12.40
CA VAL A 127 2.01 -9.50 11.32
C VAL A 127 2.60 -8.26 10.67
N HIS A 128 3.93 -8.29 10.48
CA HIS A 128 4.68 -7.20 9.88
C HIS A 128 5.57 -7.70 8.76
N PHE A 129 5.74 -6.91 7.72
CA PHE A 129 6.73 -7.12 6.67
C PHE A 129 6.99 -5.82 5.92
N ASN A 130 8.03 -5.76 5.10
CA ASN A 130 8.26 -4.62 4.22
C ASN A 130 8.82 -5.02 2.86
N PHE A 131 8.56 -4.14 1.90
CA PHE A 131 9.20 -4.10 0.59
C PHE A 131 10.05 -2.85 0.51
N THR A 132 11.31 -2.99 0.12
CA THR A 132 12.25 -1.87 0.00
C THR A 132 12.85 -1.85 -1.39
N ARG A 133 12.99 -0.68 -1.97
CA ARG A 133 13.66 -0.50 -3.25
C ARG A 133 14.44 0.80 -3.28
N THR A 134 15.67 0.72 -3.75
CA THR A 134 16.54 1.88 -4.01
C THR A 134 16.96 1.85 -5.46
N GLU A 135 16.82 2.97 -6.16
CA GLU A 135 17.21 3.10 -7.56
C GLU A 135 17.80 4.48 -7.84
N ASN A 136 18.80 4.52 -8.72
CA ASN A 136 19.33 5.77 -9.27
C ASN A 136 18.35 6.33 -10.30
N TYR A 137 17.61 7.36 -9.92
CA TYR A 137 16.63 8.02 -10.77
C TYR A 137 17.30 9.11 -11.60
N ILE A 138 16.95 9.14 -12.89
CA ILE A 138 17.45 10.12 -13.85
C ILE A 138 16.31 11.10 -14.19
N PRO A 139 16.27 12.29 -13.57
CA PRO A 139 15.16 13.23 -13.74
C PRO A 139 15.14 13.93 -15.11
N ARG A 140 16.25 13.87 -15.86
CA ARG A 140 16.44 14.52 -17.16
C ARG A 140 17.05 13.56 -18.19
N PRO A 141 16.35 12.47 -18.57
CA PRO A 141 16.88 11.53 -19.53
C PRO A 141 17.12 12.21 -20.88
N GLY A 142 18.32 12.03 -21.44
CA GLY A 142 18.74 12.63 -22.71
C GLY A 142 19.35 14.04 -22.62
N GLY A 143 19.38 14.67 -21.44
CA GLY A 143 20.05 15.96 -21.21
C GLY A 143 19.44 17.16 -21.95
N ALA A 144 20.23 18.23 -22.07
CA ALA A 144 19.83 19.48 -22.72
C ALA A 144 19.44 19.25 -24.20
N GLY A 145 18.23 19.65 -24.58
CA GLY A 145 17.65 19.40 -25.91
C GLY A 145 16.78 18.13 -26.03
N GLY A 146 16.71 17.31 -24.97
CA GLY A 146 15.76 16.18 -24.88
C GLY A 146 14.33 16.62 -24.50
N ALA A 147 13.42 15.64 -24.36
CA ALA A 147 12.00 15.88 -24.02
C ALA A 147 11.79 16.68 -22.72
N TYR A 148 12.78 16.68 -21.82
CA TYR A 148 12.79 17.39 -20.54
C TYR A 148 13.86 18.49 -20.47
N GLY A 149 14.51 18.82 -21.58
CA GLY A 149 15.66 19.72 -21.62
C GLY A 149 15.34 21.19 -21.32
N SER A 150 14.06 21.57 -21.24
CA SER A 150 13.62 22.91 -20.81
C SER A 150 13.39 23.03 -19.31
N LEU A 151 13.46 21.93 -18.55
CA LEU A 151 13.38 21.97 -17.09
C LEU A 151 14.73 22.40 -16.49
N PRO A 152 14.74 22.94 -15.26
CA PRO A 152 15.96 23.18 -14.51
C PRO A 152 16.84 21.92 -14.47
N HIS A 153 18.16 22.15 -14.49
CA HIS A 153 19.13 21.08 -14.31
C HIS A 153 18.94 20.40 -12.95
N LEU A 154 18.94 19.08 -12.95
CA LEU A 154 18.86 18.25 -11.76
C LEU A 154 19.74 17.02 -12.03
N ASP A 155 20.71 16.78 -11.16
CA ASP A 155 21.61 15.63 -11.29
C ASP A 155 20.84 14.33 -10.99
N PRO A 156 21.27 13.18 -11.53
CA PRO A 156 20.74 11.89 -11.08
C PRO A 156 20.92 11.69 -9.57
N PHE A 157 19.93 11.10 -8.91
CA PHE A 157 19.93 10.88 -7.47
C PHE A 157 19.34 9.52 -7.12
N ASP A 158 19.71 8.99 -5.95
CA ASP A 158 19.18 7.71 -5.46
C ASP A 158 17.89 7.95 -4.69
N VAL A 159 16.79 7.33 -5.14
CA VAL A 159 15.50 7.34 -4.44
C VAL A 159 15.32 6.00 -3.76
N THR A 160 14.94 6.02 -2.48
CA THR A 160 14.48 4.84 -1.75
C THR A 160 13.00 4.94 -1.46
N VAL A 161 12.27 3.88 -1.80
CA VAL A 161 10.86 3.69 -1.47
C VAL A 161 10.74 2.44 -0.63
N GLN A 162 10.00 2.53 0.47
CA GLN A 162 9.68 1.39 1.31
C GLN A 162 8.18 1.37 1.60
N ILE A 163 7.57 0.20 1.42
CA ILE A 163 6.21 -0.09 1.88
C ILE A 163 6.33 -1.04 3.07
N ARG A 164 6.05 -0.56 4.28
CA ARG A 164 5.93 -1.42 5.47
C ARG A 164 4.47 -1.77 5.66
N VAL A 165 4.17 -2.99 6.04
CA VAL A 165 2.80 -3.44 6.25
C VAL A 165 2.66 -3.91 7.68
N HIS A 166 1.59 -3.48 8.32
CA HIS A 166 1.22 -3.85 9.67
C HIS A 166 -0.23 -4.34 9.69
N ILE A 167 -0.42 -5.57 10.15
CA ILE A 167 -1.74 -6.19 10.29
C ILE A 167 -1.94 -6.51 11.76
N ASP A 168 -2.86 -5.80 12.40
CA ASP A 168 -3.29 -6.06 13.77
C ASP A 168 -4.42 -7.10 13.73
N LEU A 169 -4.18 -8.28 14.30
CA LEU A 169 -5.11 -9.39 14.25
C LEU A 169 -6.28 -9.23 15.20
N THR A 170 -6.24 -8.22 16.08
CA THR A 170 -7.40 -7.79 16.88
C THR A 170 -8.35 -6.89 16.09
N LYS A 171 -7.91 -6.40 14.92
CA LYS A 171 -8.68 -5.62 13.93
C LYS A 171 -8.46 -6.20 12.53
N ALA A 172 -8.75 -7.48 12.40
CA ALA A 172 -8.36 -8.25 11.21
C ALA A 172 -9.00 -7.75 9.90
N ASN A 173 -10.02 -6.88 9.94
CA ASN A 173 -10.65 -6.32 8.74
C ASN A 173 -9.85 -5.16 8.08
N GLU A 174 -8.73 -4.74 8.67
CA GLU A 174 -7.92 -3.61 8.19
C GLU A 174 -6.43 -3.96 8.21
N MET A 175 -5.69 -3.38 7.27
CA MET A 175 -4.24 -3.34 7.26
C MET A 175 -3.76 -1.91 7.15
N LYS A 176 -2.68 -1.59 7.87
CA LYS A 176 -1.96 -0.35 7.70
C LYS A 176 -0.74 -0.59 6.83
N PHE A 177 -0.39 0.38 5.99
CA PHE A 177 0.89 0.32 5.30
C PHE A 177 1.61 1.66 5.36
N ASP A 178 2.85 1.67 5.85
CA ASP A 178 3.69 2.85 5.81
C ASP A 178 4.30 3.00 4.42
N LEU A 179 4.07 4.13 3.76
CA LEU A 179 4.85 4.61 2.63
C LEU A 179 6.00 5.48 3.15
N ILE A 180 7.23 5.03 2.94
CA ILE A 180 8.44 5.75 3.32
C ILE A 180 9.22 6.11 2.06
N ILE A 181 9.53 7.39 1.88
CA ILE A 181 10.26 7.89 0.71
C ILE A 181 11.43 8.74 1.18
N SER A 182 12.62 8.49 0.66
CA SER A 182 13.81 9.27 0.97
C SER A 182 14.69 9.45 -0.26
N GLY A 183 15.46 10.54 -0.30
CA GLY A 183 16.41 10.84 -1.38
C GLY A 183 15.76 11.50 -2.60
N TRP A 184 14.51 11.96 -2.50
CA TRP A 184 13.87 12.71 -3.59
C TRP A 184 14.47 14.12 -3.69
N ASP A 185 15.03 14.47 -4.85
CA ASP A 185 15.48 15.82 -5.17
C ASP A 185 14.45 16.53 -6.05
N TRP A 186 14.17 17.79 -5.74
CA TRP A 186 13.00 18.52 -6.24
C TRP A 186 13.37 19.40 -7.44
N THR A 187 12.52 19.41 -8.47
CA THR A 187 12.68 20.38 -9.57
C THR A 187 12.27 21.79 -9.14
N TYR A 188 11.17 21.90 -8.39
CA TYR A 188 10.66 23.17 -7.87
C TYR A 188 10.31 23.06 -6.38
N ASP A 189 10.31 24.19 -5.68
CA ASP A 189 9.92 24.31 -4.28
C ASP A 189 8.40 24.23 -4.08
N THR A 190 7.61 24.57 -5.11
CA THR A 190 6.14 24.56 -5.08
C THR A 190 5.50 23.31 -5.70
N SER A 191 6.28 22.32 -6.10
CA SER A 191 5.73 21.11 -6.71
C SER A 191 5.24 20.11 -5.65
N LEU A 192 4.39 19.19 -6.11
CA LEU A 192 3.89 18.05 -5.34
C LEU A 192 4.68 16.81 -5.73
N LEU A 193 4.98 15.93 -4.77
CA LEU A 193 5.31 14.55 -5.06
C LEU A 193 4.03 13.74 -5.06
N VAL A 194 3.75 13.02 -6.15
CA VAL A 194 2.52 12.25 -6.31
C VAL A 194 2.84 10.75 -6.33
N PHE A 195 2.23 10.01 -5.42
CA PHE A 195 2.20 8.56 -5.43
C PHE A 195 0.92 8.06 -6.07
N GLN A 196 1.05 7.38 -7.21
CA GLN A 196 -0.07 6.75 -7.90
C GLN A 196 -0.09 5.26 -7.61
N PHE A 197 -1.26 4.78 -7.23
CA PHE A 197 -1.60 3.36 -7.23
C PHE A 197 -2.96 3.13 -7.89
N THR A 198 -3.21 1.92 -8.34
CA THR A 198 -4.48 1.53 -8.94
C THR A 198 -5.23 0.56 -8.07
N VAL A 199 -6.55 0.69 -8.05
CA VAL A 199 -7.49 -0.29 -7.51
C VAL A 199 -8.20 -0.97 -8.68
N THR A 200 -8.12 -2.29 -8.73
CA THR A 200 -8.83 -3.13 -9.70
C THR A 200 -9.66 -4.20 -8.98
N GLN A 201 -10.64 -4.77 -9.68
CA GLN A 201 -11.42 -5.92 -9.22
C GLN A 201 -11.28 -7.11 -10.18
N SER A 202 -11.53 -8.31 -9.66
CA SER A 202 -11.65 -9.55 -10.43
C SER A 202 -12.69 -10.50 -9.82
N ASP A 203 -13.02 -11.56 -10.56
CA ASP A 203 -13.72 -12.71 -9.99
C ASP A 203 -12.83 -13.40 -8.96
N HIS A 204 -13.43 -13.99 -7.93
CA HIS A 204 -12.67 -14.62 -6.86
C HIS A 204 -11.68 -15.70 -7.34
N GLY A 205 -10.48 -15.67 -6.78
CA GLY A 205 -9.38 -16.58 -7.06
C GLY A 205 -8.52 -16.19 -8.27
N GLN A 206 -8.85 -15.10 -8.97
CA GLN A 206 -8.00 -14.60 -10.05
C GLN A 206 -6.72 -13.96 -9.49
N ASN A 207 -5.61 -14.14 -10.21
CA ASN A 207 -4.32 -13.63 -9.75
C ASN A 207 -4.14 -12.13 -10.01
N GLN A 208 -5.01 -11.51 -10.81
CA GLN A 208 -4.86 -10.16 -11.31
C GLN A 208 -6.23 -9.50 -11.45
N GLY A 209 -6.32 -8.25 -11.00
CA GLY A 209 -7.47 -7.39 -11.27
C GLY A 209 -7.46 -6.94 -12.72
N THR A 210 -8.62 -7.03 -13.38
CA THR A 210 -8.73 -6.69 -14.81
C THR A 210 -9.78 -5.62 -15.07
N GLN A 211 -10.53 -5.22 -14.05
CA GLN A 211 -11.67 -4.32 -14.18
C GLN A 211 -11.60 -3.19 -13.15
N LYS A 212 -12.23 -2.06 -13.48
CA LYS A 212 -12.47 -0.99 -12.52
C LYS A 212 -13.47 -1.47 -11.45
N PRO A 213 -13.22 -1.20 -10.15
CA PRO A 213 -14.16 -1.54 -9.10
C PRO A 213 -15.52 -0.85 -9.30
N GLY A 214 -16.60 -1.60 -9.09
CA GLY A 214 -17.94 -1.04 -9.07
C GLY A 214 -18.15 -0.07 -7.90
N GLY A 215 -18.81 1.06 -8.15
CA GLY A 215 -19.19 2.01 -7.09
C GLY A 215 -18.00 2.69 -6.41
N PHE A 216 -16.93 3.00 -7.14
CA PHE A 216 -15.81 3.76 -6.60
C PHE A 216 -16.21 5.22 -6.33
N TYR A 217 -16.04 5.70 -5.10
CA TYR A 217 -16.22 7.11 -4.74
C TYR A 217 -15.34 7.51 -3.55
N GLN A 218 -15.15 8.81 -3.37
CA GLN A 218 -14.44 9.37 -2.22
C GLN A 218 -15.42 10.08 -1.27
N GLU A 219 -15.31 9.79 0.01
CA GLU A 219 -16.00 10.47 1.11
C GLU A 219 -14.95 10.96 2.12
N SER A 220 -14.70 12.28 2.14
CA SER A 220 -13.64 12.89 2.96
C SER A 220 -12.27 12.26 2.66
N THR A 221 -11.72 11.50 3.62
CA THR A 221 -10.43 10.83 3.59
C THR A 221 -10.50 9.39 3.09
N LYS A 222 -11.70 8.90 2.76
CA LYS A 222 -11.95 7.49 2.48
C LYS A 222 -12.38 7.27 1.03
N PHE A 223 -11.63 6.47 0.30
CA PHE A 223 -12.01 5.93 -1.00
C PHE A 223 -12.71 4.59 -0.80
N LYS A 224 -13.94 4.47 -1.29
CA LYS A 224 -14.79 3.29 -1.08
C LYS A 224 -15.08 2.62 -2.42
N PHE A 225 -15.07 1.29 -2.45
CA PHE A 225 -15.33 0.50 -3.65
C PHE A 225 -15.88 -0.89 -3.27
N GLY A 226 -17.12 -1.18 -3.68
CA GLY A 226 -17.84 -2.35 -3.18
C GLY A 226 -17.88 -2.40 -1.64
N ASN A 227 -17.33 -3.44 -1.03
CA ASN A 227 -17.12 -3.54 0.43
C ASN A 227 -15.70 -3.15 0.88
N GLY A 228 -14.78 -2.86 -0.05
CA GLY A 228 -13.44 -2.41 0.26
C GLY A 228 -13.35 -0.89 0.45
N TYR A 229 -12.35 -0.45 1.20
CA TYR A 229 -11.97 0.95 1.27
C TYR A 229 -10.48 1.14 1.46
N MET A 230 -10.00 2.33 1.09
CA MET A 230 -8.71 2.88 1.46
C MET A 230 -8.94 4.21 2.17
N GLU A 231 -8.29 4.43 3.29
CA GLU A 231 -8.35 5.67 4.05
C GLU A 231 -6.97 6.30 4.10
N TYR A 232 -6.89 7.57 3.70
CA TYR A 232 -5.66 8.34 3.64
C TYR A 232 -5.64 9.33 4.82
N GLU A 233 -4.48 9.54 5.42
CA GLU A 233 -4.30 10.56 6.46
C GLU A 233 -4.01 11.92 5.79
N PRO A 234 -4.63 13.03 6.20
CA PRO A 234 -4.39 14.34 5.57
C PRO A 234 -3.01 14.92 5.88
N VAL A 235 -2.18 14.20 6.65
CA VAL A 235 -0.87 14.64 7.11
C VAL A 235 0.13 13.50 7.00
N ALA A 236 1.31 13.79 6.46
CA ALA A 236 2.49 12.93 6.53
C ALA A 236 3.57 13.56 7.42
N LEU A 237 4.55 12.76 7.84
CA LEU A 237 5.70 13.23 8.61
C LEU A 237 6.93 13.34 7.70
N ALA A 238 7.64 14.44 7.82
CA ALA A 238 8.95 14.67 7.21
C ALA A 238 9.92 15.12 8.32
N ALA A 239 10.74 14.19 8.80
CA ALA A 239 11.51 14.33 10.04
C ALA A 239 10.62 14.73 11.24
N GLN A 240 10.73 15.96 11.75
CA GLN A 240 9.91 16.48 12.85
C GLN A 240 8.75 17.37 12.37
N ASN A 241 8.61 17.57 11.06
CA ASN A 241 7.59 18.41 10.46
C ASN A 241 6.40 17.56 10.01
N GLN A 242 5.22 18.19 10.01
CA GLN A 242 4.02 17.69 9.37
C GLN A 242 3.88 18.37 8.01
N ILE A 243 3.57 17.58 6.98
CA ILE A 243 3.29 18.09 5.63
C ILE A 243 1.86 17.72 5.23
N GLU A 244 1.22 18.56 4.42
CA GLU A 244 -0.12 18.28 3.93
C GLU A 244 -0.09 17.11 2.94
N VAL A 245 -1.12 16.27 3.04
CA VAL A 245 -1.45 15.25 2.06
C VAL A 245 -2.85 15.47 1.57
N LYS A 246 -3.00 15.54 0.25
CA LYS A 246 -4.32 15.51 -0.39
C LYS A 246 -4.40 14.37 -1.36
N ALA A 247 -5.62 13.92 -1.57
CA ALA A 247 -5.86 12.79 -2.42
C ALA A 247 -7.00 13.04 -3.38
N SER A 248 -6.86 12.46 -4.57
CA SER A 248 -7.85 12.46 -5.63
C SER A 248 -7.91 11.07 -6.27
N HIS A 249 -8.90 10.86 -7.13
CA HIS A 249 -9.01 9.63 -7.90
C HIS A 249 -9.51 9.90 -9.33
N GLY A 250 -9.28 8.95 -10.22
CA GLY A 250 -9.79 9.01 -11.59
C GLY A 250 -9.05 8.06 -12.53
N GLU A 251 -9.05 8.41 -13.81
CA GLU A 251 -8.27 7.68 -14.81
C GLU A 251 -6.77 7.76 -14.52
N GLY A 252 -6.05 6.68 -14.81
CA GLY A 252 -4.58 6.64 -14.72
C GLY A 252 -3.90 7.59 -15.69
N THR A 253 -2.69 8.05 -15.33
CA THR A 253 -1.82 8.83 -16.22
C THR A 253 -1.13 7.96 -17.29
N GLY A 254 -1.29 6.64 -17.25
CA GLY A 254 -0.78 5.68 -18.23
C GLY A 254 -1.86 4.73 -18.75
N ALA A 255 -1.45 3.53 -19.15
CA ALA A 255 -2.33 2.48 -19.68
C ALA A 255 -2.76 1.47 -18.60
N GLU A 256 -2.66 1.85 -17.33
CA GLU A 256 -2.99 0.97 -16.21
C GLU A 256 -4.50 0.72 -16.14
N ALA A 257 -4.90 -0.52 -15.83
CA ALA A 257 -6.30 -0.85 -15.61
C ALA A 257 -6.78 -0.36 -14.23
N GLY A 258 -8.08 -0.14 -14.10
CA GLY A 258 -8.73 0.16 -12.82
C GLY A 258 -9.03 1.64 -12.58
N GLU A 259 -9.23 1.96 -11.31
CA GLU A 259 -9.29 3.34 -10.83
C GLU A 259 -7.93 3.73 -10.24
N SER A 260 -7.38 4.87 -10.65
CA SER A 260 -6.17 5.41 -10.02
C SER A 260 -6.53 6.27 -8.83
N VAL A 261 -5.75 6.12 -7.77
CA VAL A 261 -5.72 7.03 -6.62
C VAL A 261 -4.39 7.74 -6.63
N TYR A 262 -4.43 9.05 -6.41
CA TYR A 262 -3.27 9.92 -6.35
C TYR A 262 -3.16 10.46 -4.93
N LEU A 263 -2.05 10.15 -4.25
CA LEU A 263 -1.67 10.79 -2.99
C LEU A 263 -0.62 11.84 -3.31
N ALA A 264 -0.95 13.11 -3.06
CA ALA A 264 -0.08 14.25 -3.31
C ALA A 264 0.50 14.77 -1.99
N PHE A 265 1.83 14.87 -1.94
CA PHE A 265 2.60 15.36 -0.81
C PHE A 265 3.23 16.70 -1.17
N GLU A 266 3.11 17.68 -0.29
CA GLU A 266 3.87 18.94 -0.42
C GLU A 266 5.38 18.71 -0.35
N ASN A 267 6.15 19.71 -0.80
CA ASN A 267 7.60 19.67 -0.77
C ASN A 267 8.14 19.47 0.66
N PHE A 268 8.80 18.33 0.89
CA PHE A 268 9.41 17.96 2.18
C PHE A 268 10.94 18.11 2.20
N GLY A 269 11.50 18.81 1.21
CA GLY A 269 12.94 19.02 1.05
C GLY A 269 13.71 17.70 0.95
N ASN A 270 14.83 17.63 1.68
CA ASN A 270 15.71 16.45 1.69
C ASN A 270 15.39 15.47 2.83
N GLU A 271 14.25 15.65 3.50
CA GLU A 271 13.86 14.80 4.62
C GLU A 271 13.27 13.46 4.14
N THR A 272 13.15 12.52 5.07
CA THR A 272 12.43 11.26 4.82
C THR A 272 10.95 11.44 5.11
N LEU A 273 10.14 11.21 4.09
CA LEU A 273 8.69 11.11 4.20
C LEU A 273 8.31 9.79 4.89
N VAL A 274 7.37 9.85 5.84
CA VAL A 274 6.71 8.70 6.45
C VAL A 274 5.20 8.96 6.45
N TYR A 275 4.43 8.04 5.88
CA TYR A 275 3.00 8.19 5.69
C TYR A 275 2.27 6.86 5.92
N ASP A 276 1.14 6.85 6.64
CA ASP A 276 0.52 5.62 7.19
C ASP A 276 -0.98 5.47 6.82
N PRO A 277 -1.31 5.21 5.54
CA PRO A 277 -2.65 4.93 5.08
C PRO A 277 -3.18 3.56 5.55
N THR A 278 -4.49 3.43 5.52
CA THR A 278 -5.21 2.20 5.87
C THR A 278 -5.91 1.62 4.64
N LEU A 279 -5.91 0.30 4.50
CA LEU A 279 -6.69 -0.44 3.53
C LEU A 279 -7.55 -1.46 4.30
N GLY A 280 -8.83 -1.59 3.98
CA GLY A 280 -9.69 -2.49 4.71
C GLY A 280 -10.94 -2.91 3.96
N ILE A 281 -11.72 -3.74 4.64
CA ILE A 281 -13.06 -4.15 4.22
C ILE A 281 -14.06 -3.67 5.28
N GLU A 282 -15.17 -3.10 4.82
CA GLU A 282 -16.31 -2.80 5.68
C GLU A 282 -16.91 -4.11 6.16
N SER A 283 -16.72 -4.44 7.43
CA SER A 283 -17.35 -5.59 8.03
C SER A 283 -18.86 -5.33 8.16
N THR A 284 -19.67 -6.18 7.53
CA THR A 284 -21.12 -6.24 7.78
C THR A 284 -21.44 -7.10 9.01
N GLY A 285 -20.42 -7.76 9.58
CA GLY A 285 -20.48 -8.59 10.76
C GLY A 285 -20.38 -7.78 12.06
N SER A 286 -21.38 -7.97 12.92
CA SER A 286 -21.50 -7.38 14.26
C SER A 286 -20.15 -7.22 14.97
N ALA A 287 -19.89 -6.03 15.51
CA ALA A 287 -18.92 -5.84 16.59
C ALA A 287 -19.03 -7.04 17.54
N LEU A 288 -17.95 -7.82 17.68
CA LEU A 288 -17.90 -8.87 18.68
C LEU A 288 -18.37 -8.24 20.00
N PRO A 289 -19.46 -8.73 20.62
CA PRO A 289 -19.79 -8.26 21.95
C PRO A 289 -18.61 -8.70 22.81
N LEU A 290 -17.73 -7.75 23.15
CA LEU A 290 -16.75 -7.94 24.20
C LEU A 290 -17.57 -8.35 25.42
N ASP A 291 -17.49 -9.63 25.81
CA ASP A 291 -18.09 -10.14 27.02
C ASP A 291 -17.69 -9.18 28.16
N ALA A 292 -18.67 -8.76 28.95
CA ALA A 292 -18.47 -7.91 30.12
C ALA A 292 -17.38 -8.48 31.05
N ASN A 293 -17.12 -9.79 31.01
CA ASN A 293 -16.00 -10.41 31.71
C ASN A 293 -14.61 -9.99 31.19
N THR A 294 -14.44 -9.78 29.88
CA THR A 294 -13.17 -9.31 29.29
C THR A 294 -12.91 -7.85 29.64
N LEU A 295 -13.96 -7.02 29.68
CA LEU A 295 -13.89 -5.64 30.15
C LEU A 295 -13.55 -5.53 31.64
N MET A 296 -13.96 -6.51 32.45
CA MET A 296 -13.69 -6.54 33.89
C MET A 296 -12.24 -6.94 34.22
N VAL A 297 -11.56 -7.70 33.35
CA VAL A 297 -10.12 -8.01 33.49
C VAL A 297 -9.27 -6.78 33.16
N VAL A 298 -9.59 -6.06 32.08
CA VAL A 298 -8.86 -4.84 31.69
C VAL A 298 -9.14 -3.68 32.65
N GLY A 299 -10.39 -3.53 33.11
CA GLY A 299 -10.77 -2.56 34.14
C GLY A 299 -10.20 -2.89 35.53
N GLY A 300 -10.09 -4.17 35.88
CA GLY A 300 -9.54 -4.63 37.16
C GLY A 300 -8.04 -4.38 37.31
N VAL A 301 -7.27 -4.60 36.23
CA VAL A 301 -5.81 -4.35 36.24
C VAL A 301 -5.50 -2.85 36.33
N ALA A 302 -6.27 -1.99 35.67
CA ALA A 302 -6.09 -0.54 35.75
C ALA A 302 -6.37 0.01 37.17
N VAL A 303 -7.38 -0.51 37.87
CA VAL A 303 -7.70 -0.10 39.25
C VAL A 303 -6.65 -0.59 40.24
N VAL A 304 -6.10 -1.80 40.07
CA VAL A 304 -5.03 -2.31 40.95
C VAL A 304 -3.74 -1.53 40.77
N ILE A 305 -3.38 -1.13 39.53
CA ILE A 305 -2.20 -0.28 39.28
C ILE A 305 -2.40 1.12 39.87
N ALA A 306 -3.60 1.70 39.75
CA ALA A 306 -3.89 3.01 40.33
C ALA A 306 -3.82 2.99 41.88
N VAL A 307 -4.33 1.94 42.53
CA VAL A 307 -4.27 1.78 43.99
C VAL A 307 -2.83 1.56 44.46
N ILE A 308 -2.02 0.77 43.74
CA ILE A 308 -0.59 0.56 44.06
C ILE A 308 0.20 1.87 43.90
N ALA A 309 -0.06 2.65 42.86
CA ALA A 309 0.60 3.94 42.64
C ALA A 309 0.25 4.96 43.76
N ILE A 310 -1.02 5.02 44.19
CA ILE A 310 -1.46 5.90 45.27
C ILE A 310 -0.85 5.50 46.63
N VAL A 311 -0.75 4.20 46.91
CA VAL A 311 -0.13 3.70 48.15
C VAL A 311 1.38 3.94 48.17
N LYS A 312 2.06 3.84 47.03
CA LYS A 312 3.50 4.08 46.91
C LYS A 312 3.87 5.57 46.97
N HIS A 313 2.95 6.46 46.58
CA HIS A 313 3.17 7.92 46.67
C HIS A 313 2.86 8.52 48.05
N ARG A 314 2.20 7.75 48.94
CA ARG A 314 1.85 8.18 50.31
C ARG A 314 2.80 7.63 51.40
N ARG A 315 3.91 7.00 51.02
CA ARG A 315 4.97 6.57 51.95
C ARG A 315 6.26 7.32 51.69
#